data_AF-X1BXI4-F1
#
_entry.id   AF-X1BXI4-F1
#
_cell.length_a   1.000
_cell.length_b   1.000
_cell.length_c   1.000
_cell.angle_alpha   90.00
_cell.angle_beta   90.00
_cell.angle_gamma   90.00
#
_symmetry.space_group_name_H-M   'P 1'
#
loop_
_entity.id
_entity.type
_entity.pdbx_description
1 polymer ?
#
loop_
_entity_poly.entity_id
_entity_poly.type
_entity_poly.pdbx_seq_one_letter_code
_entity_poly.pdbx_strand_id
1 'polypeptide(L)' 'MDVEKIWKEENWTAHARTIIENLNKFPEDSKIILVLRHSHRNEPHIMEKVHKLRLTPKGHAMAKEVW' A
#
# COMPACT_ATOMS: atom_id res chain seq x y z
N MET A 1 -32.15 -18.37 -2.93
CA MET A 1 -31.34 -17.15 -3.06
C MET A 1 -30.55 -17.29 -4.35
N ASP A 2 -30.74 -16.37 -5.29
CA ASP A 2 -30.06 -16.44 -6.58
C ASP A 2 -28.64 -15.87 -6.46
N VAL A 3 -27.68 -16.77 -6.29
CA VAL A 3 -26.27 -16.42 -6.05
C VAL A 3 -25.65 -15.73 -7.26
N GLU A 4 -26.03 -16.14 -8.48
CA GLU A 4 -25.52 -15.57 -9.73
C GLU A 4 -26.01 -14.13 -9.91
N LYS A 5 -27.29 -13.89 -9.65
CA LYS A 5 -27.87 -12.55 -9.68
C LYS A 5 -27.20 -11.64 -8.64
N ILE A 6 -27.04 -12.12 -7.40
CA ILE A 6 -26.36 -11.37 -6.34
C ILE A 6 -24.91 -11.06 -6.72
N TRP A 7 -24.20 -12.03 -7.28
CA TRP A 7 -22.83 -11.84 -7.71
C TRP A 7 -22.70 -10.78 -8.82
N LYS A 8 -23.61 -10.77 -9.81
CA LYS A 8 -23.54 -9.88 -10.99
C LYS A 8 -24.11 -8.48 -10.76
N GLU A 9 -25.15 -8.35 -9.96
CA GLU A 9 -25.96 -7.13 -9.92
C GLU A 9 -25.80 -6.34 -8.62
N GLU A 10 -25.39 -6.98 -7.52
CA GLU A 10 -25.30 -6.30 -6.24
C GLU A 10 -24.04 -5.42 -6.15
N ASN A 11 -24.22 -4.22 -5.59
CA ASN A 11 -23.12 -3.26 -5.43
C ASN A 11 -22.09 -3.71 -4.39
N TRP A 12 -22.50 -4.46 -3.37
CA TRP A 12 -21.58 -4.90 -2.32
C TRP A 12 -20.59 -5.98 -2.81
N THR A 13 -20.92 -6.71 -3.89
CA THR A 13 -20.03 -7.68 -4.53
C THR A 13 -19.12 -7.05 -5.59
N ALA A 14 -19.37 -5.80 -5.99
CA ALA A 14 -18.62 -5.14 -7.07
C ALA A 14 -17.11 -5.08 -6.79
N HIS A 15 -16.70 -4.73 -5.56
CA HIS A 15 -15.29 -4.73 -5.17
C HIS A 15 -14.63 -6.11 -5.28
N ALA A 16 -15.34 -7.17 -4.84
CA ALA A 16 -14.81 -8.53 -4.92
C ALA A 16 -14.63 -8.98 -6.37
N ARG A 17 -15.59 -8.67 -7.25
CA ARG A 17 -15.47 -8.90 -8.71
C ARG A 17 -14.27 -8.17 -9.29
N THR A 18 -14.12 -6.88 -8.98
CA THR A 18 -12.98 -6.07 -9.45
C THR A 18 -11.64 -6.64 -8.98
N ILE A 19 -11.53 -7.13 -7.75
CA ILE A 19 -10.30 -7.75 -7.24
C ILE A 19 -9.99 -9.03 -8.03
N ILE A 20 -10.96 -9.93 -8.21
CA ILE A 20 -10.78 -11.20 -8.93
C ILE A 20 -10.42 -10.95 -10.41
N GLU A 21 -11.12 -10.04 -11.08
CA GLU A 21 -10.85 -9.70 -12.49
C GLU A 21 -9.46 -9.11 -12.70
N ASN A 22 -8.96 -8.34 -11.72
CA ASN A 22 -7.64 -7.73 -11.81
C ASN A 22 -6.53 -8.64 -11.28
N LEU A 23 -6.81 -9.61 -10.42
CA LEU A 23 -5.86 -10.63 -9.96
C LEU A 23 -5.26 -11.40 -11.15
N ASN A 24 -6.10 -11.81 -12.11
CA ASN A 24 -5.66 -12.53 -13.31
C ASN A 24 -4.83 -11.68 -14.28
N LYS A 25 -4.76 -10.36 -14.08
CA LYS A 25 -3.90 -9.46 -14.88
C LYS A 25 -2.47 -9.42 -14.36
N PHE A 26 -2.23 -9.91 -13.14
CA PHE A 26 -0.88 -10.05 -12.62
C PHE A 26 -0.32 -11.42 -13.03
N PRO A 27 0.84 -11.48 -13.71
CA PRO A 27 1.51 -12.74 -13.96
C PRO A 27 1.69 -13.54 -12.66
N GLU A 28 1.46 -14.85 -12.69
CA GLU A 28 1.71 -15.71 -11.51
C GLU A 28 3.17 -15.64 -11.05
N ASP A 29 4.10 -15.47 -11.99
CA ASP A 29 5.54 -15.27 -11.75
C ASP A 29 5.94 -13.80 -11.56
N SER A 30 5.02 -12.96 -11.08
CA SER A 30 5.30 -11.53 -10.90
C SER A 30 6.27 -11.27 -9.76
N LYS A 31 7.26 -10.41 -10.03
CA LYS A 31 8.08 -9.80 -8.98
C LYS A 31 7.29 -8.69 -8.28
N ILE A 32 7.12 -8.79 -6.97
CA ILE A 32 6.58 -7.69 -6.15
C ILE A 32 7.68 -6.65 -5.94
N ILE A 33 7.44 -5.41 -6.36
CA ILE A 33 8.32 -4.26 -6.08
C ILE A 33 7.56 -3.32 -5.15
N LEU A 34 8.05 -3.18 -3.92
CA LEU A 34 7.48 -2.30 -2.92
C LEU A 34 8.31 -1.02 -2.82
N VAL A 35 7.70 0.12 -3.16
CA VAL A 35 8.32 1.45 -2.99
C VAL A 35 7.70 2.10 -1.76
N LEU A 36 8.46 2.13 -0.67
CA LEU A 36 8.03 2.78 0.57
C LEU A 36 8.66 4.16 0.69
N ARG A 37 7.84 5.15 1.05
CA ARG A 37 8.36 6.45 1.50
C ARG A 37 9.01 6.25 2.86
N HIS A 38 10.12 6.95 3.11
CA HIS A 38 10.75 6.94 4.42
C HIS A 38 9.76 7.31 5.54
N SER A 39 9.91 6.69 6.72
CA SER A 39 9.10 6.99 7.90
C SER A 39 9.34 8.41 8.43
N HIS A 40 8.63 8.77 9.49
CA HIS A 40 8.57 10.14 10.03
C HIS A 40 9.96 10.76 10.33
N ARG A 41 10.21 11.94 9.73
CA ARG A 41 11.37 12.82 9.93
C ARG A 41 10.88 14.19 10.37
N ASN A 42 11.73 14.95 11.06
CA ASN A 42 11.46 16.36 11.31
C ASN A 42 11.54 17.15 9.99
N GLU A 43 10.80 18.25 9.93
CA GLU A 43 10.89 19.16 8.78
C GLU A 43 12.31 19.74 8.69
N PRO A 44 12.92 19.75 7.49
CA PRO A 44 14.22 20.37 7.30
C PRO A 44 14.13 21.86 7.58
N HIS A 45 15.11 22.39 8.31
CA HIS A 45 15.38 23.83 8.22
C HIS A 45 15.92 24.17 6.82
N ILE A 46 15.70 25.41 6.36
CA ILE A 46 16.08 25.89 5.01
C ILE A 46 17.56 25.63 4.67
N MET A 47 18.42 25.58 5.68
CA MET A 47 19.88 25.37 5.56
C MET A 47 20.31 23.90 5.71
N GLU A 48 19.41 22.98 6.05
CA GLU A 48 19.76 21.58 6.27
C GLU A 48 19.86 20.78 4.98
N LYS A 49 20.92 19.97 4.91
CA LYS A 49 21.07 18.98 3.85
C LYS A 49 20.06 17.86 4.07
N VAL A 50 18.95 17.90 3.34
CA VAL A 50 17.81 16.96 3.42
C VAL A 50 18.24 15.47 3.38
N HIS A 51 19.32 15.14 2.64
CA HIS A 51 19.86 13.78 2.56
C HIS A 51 20.51 13.27 3.85
N LYS A 52 20.83 14.16 4.81
CA LYS A 52 21.41 13.79 6.12
C LYS A 52 20.36 13.71 7.23
N LEU A 53 19.09 14.02 6.94
CA LEU A 53 18.03 13.98 7.94
C LEU A 53 17.76 12.55 8.42
N ARG A 54 17.84 12.37 9.73
CA ARG A 54 17.54 11.09 10.39
C ARG A 54 16.04 10.94 10.64
N LEU A 55 15.62 9.70 10.85
CA LEU A 55 14.28 9.42 11.37
C LEU A 55 14.17 9.96 12.79
N THR A 56 12.96 10.39 13.15
CA THR A 56 12.61 10.65 14.54
C THR A 56 12.51 9.32 15.32
N PRO A 57 12.50 9.32 16.67
CA PRO A 57 12.22 8.11 17.45
C PRO A 57 10.90 7.44 17.03
N LYS A 58 9.84 8.24 16.77
CA LYS A 58 8.58 7.75 16.20
C LYS A 58 8.78 7.10 14.82
N GLY A 59 9.56 7.74 13.95
CA GLY A 59 9.90 7.20 12.64
C GLY A 59 10.64 5.87 12.72
N HIS A 60 11.54 5.71 13.69
CA HIS A 60 12.23 4.45 13.97
C HIS A 60 11.28 3.36 14.47
N ALA A 61 10.36 3.69 15.40
CA ALA A 61 9.35 2.74 15.87
C ALA A 61 8.45 2.25 14.71
N MET A 62 7.96 3.17 13.88
CA MET A 62 7.16 2.82 12.70
C MET A 62 7.95 1.97 11.70
N ALA A 63 9.22 2.30 11.45
CA ALA A 63 10.05 1.49 10.57
C ALA A 63 10.23 0.07 11.13
N LYS A 64 10.36 -0.09 12.44
CA LYS A 64 10.50 -1.40 13.09
C LYS A 64 9.22 -2.24 13.05
N GLU A 65 8.04 -1.63 12.97
CA GLU A 65 6.78 -2.37 12.84
C GLU A 65 6.50 -2.82 11.40
N VAL A 66 7.05 -2.11 10.41
CA VAL A 66 6.90 -2.43 8.98
C VAL A 66 7.86 -3.54 8.53
N TRP A 67 8.86 -3.88 9.35
CA TRP A 67 9.87 -4.91 9.09
C TRP A 67 9.80 -6.04 10.13
#